data_AF-A0A8C4LQY7-F1
#
_entry.id   AF-A0A8C4LQY7-F1
#
_cell.length_a   1.000
_cell.length_b   1.000
_cell.length_c   1.000
_cell.angle_alpha   90.00
_cell.angle_beta   90.00
_cell.angle_gamma   90.00
#
_symmetry.space_group_name_H-M   'P 1'
#
loop_
_entity.id
_entity.type
_entity.pdbx_description
1 polymer ?
#
loop_
_entity_poly.entity_id
_entity_poly.type
_entity_poly.pdbx_seq_one_letter_code
_entity_poly.pdbx_strand_id
1 'polypeptide(L)'
;MSVSGLRPPRPLGSVSGLLQVASLFGLVLLLLKAAQLYLRRRWLLKAFQEFPCPPSHWLYGHSWEFQKGQELPELLKRVEKFPRASLRWLWGSKVLFMVYDPDYMKVILGRSDPKSLGTYRFLAPWIGYGLLLLNGQTWFQHRRMLTPAFHYNILKPYVGLMAESVRVMLDKWEELLSQGSHLEIFGHIFLMTLDTIMNQAPWFPFKS
;
A
#
# COMPACT_ATOMS: atom_id res chain seq x y z
N MET A 1 14.33 -10.09 -80.87
CA MET A 1 14.63 -9.99 -79.43
C MET A 1 13.47 -9.30 -78.74
N SER A 2 12.66 -10.03 -77.98
CA SER A 2 11.63 -9.44 -77.12
C SER A 2 11.61 -10.26 -75.83
N VAL A 3 12.11 -9.65 -74.75
CA VAL A 3 12.28 -10.32 -73.45
C VAL A 3 10.97 -10.18 -72.69
N SER A 4 10.28 -11.31 -72.50
CA SER A 4 9.10 -11.41 -71.65
C SER A 4 9.47 -11.05 -70.20
N GLY A 5 8.92 -9.95 -69.70
CA GLY A 5 9.08 -9.52 -68.31
C GLY A 5 8.42 -10.48 -67.34
N LEU A 6 9.23 -11.16 -66.53
CA LEU A 6 8.78 -11.94 -65.37
C LEU A 6 8.17 -10.99 -64.32
N ARG A 7 6.89 -11.17 -64.00
CA ARG A 7 6.26 -10.50 -62.84
C ARG A 7 6.85 -11.07 -61.54
N PRO A 8 7.23 -10.23 -60.56
CA PRO A 8 7.67 -10.72 -59.26
C PRO A 8 6.51 -11.39 -58.51
N PRO A 9 6.79 -12.39 -57.66
CA PRO A 9 5.78 -13.04 -56.84
C PRO A 9 5.21 -12.02 -55.84
N ARG A 10 3.88 -11.90 -55.80
CA ARG A 10 3.19 -11.08 -54.79
C ARG A 10 3.60 -11.58 -53.40
N PRO A 11 4.01 -10.69 -52.47
CA PRO A 11 4.37 -11.12 -51.12
C PRO A 11 3.14 -11.72 -50.44
N LEU A 12 3.23 -13.02 -50.18
CA LEU A 12 2.24 -13.83 -49.49
C LEU A 12 2.28 -13.46 -48.00
N GLY A 13 1.59 -12.39 -47.64
CA GLY A 13 1.52 -11.91 -46.26
C GLY A 13 0.95 -10.50 -46.19
N SER A 14 -0.33 -10.33 -46.54
CA SER A 14 -0.99 -9.04 -46.39
C SER A 14 -0.93 -8.61 -44.92
N VAL A 15 -0.40 -7.42 -44.65
CA VAL A 15 -0.34 -6.80 -43.31
C VAL A 15 -1.71 -6.85 -42.59
N SER A 16 -2.79 -6.80 -43.37
CA SER A 16 -4.18 -6.98 -42.92
C SER A 16 -4.44 -8.35 -42.25
N GLY A 17 -3.87 -9.43 -42.78
CA GLY A 17 -4.00 -10.77 -42.20
C GLY A 17 -3.28 -10.91 -40.87
N LEU A 18 -2.08 -10.31 -40.73
CA LEU A 18 -1.35 -10.29 -39.46
C LEU A 18 -2.09 -9.48 -38.39
N LEU A 19 -2.67 -8.33 -38.77
CA LEU A 19 -3.52 -7.51 -37.88
C LEU A 19 -4.77 -8.27 -37.42
N GLN A 20 -5.42 -9.03 -38.31
CA GLN A 20 -6.59 -9.85 -37.95
C GLN A 20 -6.23 -10.95 -36.96
N VAL A 21 -5.12 -11.67 -37.19
CA VAL A 21 -4.66 -12.72 -36.28
C VAL A 21 -4.27 -12.13 -34.92
N ALA A 22 -3.57 -10.99 -34.89
CA ALA A 22 -3.23 -10.30 -33.64
C ALA A 22 -4.48 -9.84 -32.88
N SER A 23 -5.48 -9.31 -33.59
CA SER A 23 -6.77 -8.89 -33.01
C SER A 23 -7.54 -10.09 -32.41
N LEU A 24 -7.62 -11.21 -33.14
CA LEU A 24 -8.26 -12.43 -32.65
C LEU A 24 -7.53 -13.00 -31.44
N PHE A 25 -6.21 -13.05 -31.47
CA PHE A 25 -5.40 -13.48 -30.33
C PHE A 25 -5.61 -12.59 -29.10
N GLY A 26 -5.64 -11.27 -29.31
CA GLY A 26 -5.98 -10.29 -28.26
C GLY A 26 -7.38 -10.52 -27.67
N LEU A 27 -8.38 -10.77 -28.52
CA LEU A 27 -9.75 -11.04 -28.09
C LEU A 27 -9.85 -12.35 -27.28
N VAL A 28 -9.16 -13.41 -27.71
CA VAL A 28 -9.09 -14.68 -26.96
C VAL A 28 -8.44 -14.45 -25.59
N LEU A 29 -7.33 -13.72 -25.52
CA LEU A 29 -6.69 -13.39 -24.24
C LEU A 29 -7.60 -12.57 -23.32
N LEU A 30 -8.35 -11.60 -23.87
CA LEU A 30 -9.32 -10.80 -23.12
C LEU A 30 -10.45 -11.69 -22.56
N LEU A 31 -11.01 -12.58 -23.36
CA LEU A 31 -12.05 -13.52 -22.92
C LEU A 31 -11.53 -14.47 -21.82
N LEU A 32 -10.32 -15.01 -21.99
CA LEU A 32 -9.69 -15.84 -20.96
C LEU A 32 -9.48 -15.06 -19.65
N LYS A 33 -9.01 -13.81 -19.72
CA LYS A 33 -8.88 -12.95 -18.53
C LYS A 33 -10.22 -12.64 -17.89
N ALA A 34 -11.25 -12.35 -18.68
CA ALA A 34 -12.60 -12.12 -18.19
C ALA A 34 -13.17 -13.36 -17.47
N ALA A 35 -13.00 -14.55 -18.07
CA ALA A 35 -13.40 -15.82 -17.46
C ALA A 35 -12.64 -16.08 -16.15
N GLN A 36 -11.32 -15.87 -16.12
CA GLN A 36 -10.50 -15.99 -14.90
C GLN A 36 -10.99 -15.05 -13.79
N LEU A 37 -11.25 -13.78 -14.13
CA LEU A 37 -11.76 -12.78 -13.17
C LEU A 37 -13.15 -13.17 -12.65
N TYR A 38 -14.02 -13.67 -13.52
CA TYR A 38 -15.36 -14.13 -13.17
C TYR A 38 -15.33 -15.32 -12.23
N LEU A 39 -14.55 -16.35 -12.56
CA LEU A 39 -14.38 -17.54 -11.71
C LEU A 39 -13.76 -17.18 -10.37
N ARG A 40 -12.73 -16.34 -10.37
CA ARG A 40 -12.10 -15.82 -9.13
C ARG A 40 -13.13 -15.09 -8.26
N ARG A 41 -13.96 -14.24 -8.86
CA ARG A 41 -14.99 -13.52 -8.12
C ARG A 41 -16.05 -14.45 -7.54
N ARG A 42 -16.53 -15.43 -8.32
CA ARG A 42 -17.46 -16.45 -7.82
C ARG A 42 -16.86 -17.24 -6.65
N TRP A 43 -15.59 -17.60 -6.73
CA TRP A 43 -14.88 -18.26 -5.63
C TRP A 43 -14.79 -17.37 -4.39
N LEU A 44 -14.40 -16.10 -4.53
CA LEU A 44 -14.34 -15.14 -3.41
C LEU A 44 -15.70 -14.93 -2.75
N LEU A 45 -16.78 -14.81 -3.52
CA LEU A 45 -18.14 -14.68 -2.99
C LEU A 45 -18.55 -15.90 -2.17
N LYS A 46 -18.17 -17.11 -2.60
CA LYS A 46 -18.40 -18.34 -1.83
C LYS A 46 -17.52 -18.39 -0.58
N ALA A 47 -16.24 -18.07 -0.71
CA ALA A 47 -15.28 -18.12 0.40
C ALA A 47 -15.62 -17.15 1.53
N PHE A 48 -16.24 -16.01 1.21
CA PHE A 48 -16.64 -15.00 2.20
C PHE A 48 -18.15 -14.93 2.43
N GLN A 49 -18.90 -15.99 2.10
CA GLN A 49 -20.36 -16.00 2.25
C GLN A 49 -20.82 -15.80 3.71
N GLU A 50 -20.01 -16.22 4.67
CA GLU A 50 -20.30 -16.12 6.10
C GLU A 50 -20.09 -14.71 6.67
N PHE A 51 -19.42 -13.81 5.93
CA PHE A 51 -19.10 -12.47 6.40
C PHE A 51 -20.05 -11.44 5.79
N PRO A 52 -20.48 -10.45 6.59
CA PRO A 52 -21.36 -9.41 6.07
C PRO A 52 -20.63 -8.57 5.03
N CYS A 53 -21.29 -8.40 3.89
CA CYS A 53 -20.83 -7.57 2.79
C CYS A 53 -21.92 -6.54 2.47
N PRO A 54 -21.63 -5.24 2.48
CA PRO A 54 -22.53 -4.26 1.91
C PRO A 54 -22.72 -4.54 0.40
N PRO A 55 -23.87 -4.11 -0.17
CA PRO A 55 -24.11 -4.24 -1.60
C PRO A 55 -23.05 -3.43 -2.36
N SER A 56 -22.33 -4.11 -3.25
CA SER A 56 -21.19 -3.54 -3.95
C SER A 56 -21.41 -3.56 -5.47
N HIS A 57 -20.94 -2.52 -6.17
CA HIS A 57 -20.99 -2.51 -7.64
C HIS A 57 -20.14 -3.63 -8.24
N TRP A 58 -20.56 -4.21 -9.36
CA TRP A 58 -19.91 -5.40 -9.88
C TRP A 58 -18.46 -5.15 -10.35
N LEU A 59 -18.18 -4.00 -10.97
CA LEU A 59 -16.83 -3.70 -11.45
C LEU A 59 -16.00 -2.95 -10.42
N TYR A 60 -16.63 -2.02 -9.72
CA TYR A 60 -15.97 -1.01 -8.92
C TYR A 60 -16.06 -1.26 -7.41
N GLY A 61 -16.82 -2.27 -6.99
CA GLY A 61 -16.99 -2.59 -5.59
C GLY A 61 -17.50 -1.40 -4.79
N HIS A 62 -16.69 -0.99 -3.82
CA HIS A 62 -16.93 0.10 -2.87
C HIS A 62 -15.99 1.29 -3.06
N SER A 63 -15.36 1.44 -4.23
CA SER A 63 -14.41 2.54 -4.43
C SER A 63 -15.06 3.93 -4.33
N TRP A 64 -16.38 4.04 -4.56
CA TRP A 64 -17.13 5.30 -4.42
C TRP A 64 -17.55 5.64 -2.98
N GLU A 65 -17.52 4.67 -2.07
CA GLU A 65 -17.95 4.86 -0.68
C GLU A 65 -16.92 5.62 0.15
N PHE A 66 -15.64 5.55 -0.23
CA PHE A 66 -14.54 6.19 0.46
C PHE A 66 -14.04 7.35 -0.38
N GLN A 67 -14.78 8.46 -0.36
CA GLN A 67 -14.32 9.71 -0.95
C GLN A 67 -13.23 10.34 -0.09
N LYS A 68 -12.29 11.05 -0.74
CA LYS A 68 -11.16 11.69 -0.08
C LYS A 68 -11.67 12.64 1.02
N GLY A 69 -11.22 12.43 2.26
CA GLY A 69 -11.61 13.22 3.43
C GLY A 69 -12.77 12.68 4.25
N GLN A 70 -13.51 11.67 3.75
CA GLN A 70 -14.61 11.03 4.49
C GLN A 70 -14.31 9.58 4.90
N GLU A 71 -13.06 9.14 4.73
CA GLU A 71 -12.65 7.75 4.99
C GLU A 71 -12.94 7.29 6.42
N LEU A 72 -12.61 8.12 7.42
CA LEU A 72 -12.78 7.75 8.83
C LEU A 72 -14.25 7.73 9.26
N PRO A 73 -15.07 8.77 8.98
CA PRO A 73 -16.51 8.71 9.29
C PRO A 73 -17.22 7.53 8.64
N GLU A 74 -16.96 7.23 7.36
CA GLU A 74 -17.58 6.09 6.67
C GLU A 74 -17.09 4.74 7.21
N LEU A 75 -15.81 4.66 7.62
CA LEU A 75 -15.30 3.49 8.33
C LEU A 75 -16.02 3.28 9.67
N LEU A 76 -16.25 4.34 10.45
CA LEU A 76 -16.95 4.25 11.73
C LEU A 76 -18.40 3.78 11.54
N LYS A 77 -19.16 4.38 10.60
CA LYS A 77 -20.51 3.91 10.24
C LYS A 77 -20.54 2.43 9.88
N ARG A 78 -19.50 1.96 9.18
CA ARG A 78 -19.37 0.54 8.79
C ARG A 78 -19.11 -0.36 9.99
N VAL A 79 -18.23 0.04 10.90
CA VAL A 79 -17.94 -0.70 12.14
C VAL A 79 -19.19 -0.80 13.00
N GLU A 80 -19.97 0.28 13.12
CA GLU A 80 -21.25 0.28 13.83
C GLU A 80 -22.26 -0.68 13.19
N LYS A 81 -22.38 -0.67 11.86
CA LYS A 81 -23.34 -1.51 11.13
C LYS A 81 -22.98 -3.00 11.15
N PHE A 82 -21.69 -3.31 11.14
CA PHE A 82 -21.19 -4.68 11.11
C PHE A 82 -20.16 -4.82 12.22
N PRO A 83 -20.47 -5.31 13.43
CA PRO A 83 -19.60 -5.14 14.60
C PRO A 83 -18.36 -6.04 14.68
N ARG A 84 -18.28 -7.13 13.90
CA ARG A 84 -17.13 -8.06 13.98
C ARG A 84 -16.09 -7.90 12.87
N ALA A 85 -16.56 -7.99 11.64
CA ALA A 85 -15.75 -7.89 10.45
C ALA A 85 -16.65 -7.52 9.28
N SER A 86 -16.07 -6.94 8.23
CA SER A 86 -16.79 -6.62 7.00
C SER A 86 -15.90 -6.70 5.78
N LEU A 87 -16.50 -6.97 4.63
CA LEU A 87 -15.79 -7.05 3.36
C LEU A 87 -15.85 -5.73 2.61
N ARG A 88 -14.72 -5.31 2.05
CA ARG A 88 -14.62 -4.18 1.12
C ARG A 88 -14.07 -4.66 -0.23
N TRP A 89 -14.95 -4.78 -1.21
CA TRP A 89 -14.55 -4.89 -2.62
C TRP A 89 -13.84 -3.62 -3.09
N LEU A 90 -12.58 -3.74 -3.52
CA LEU A 90 -11.80 -2.60 -4.06
C LEU A 90 -12.00 -2.45 -5.57
N TRP A 91 -11.92 -3.55 -6.30
CA TRP A 91 -12.13 -3.60 -7.75
C TRP A 91 -12.39 -5.04 -8.15
N GLY A 92 -13.48 -5.31 -8.87
CA GLY A 92 -13.79 -6.58 -9.54
C GLY A 92 -13.56 -7.85 -8.70
N SER A 93 -12.33 -8.36 -8.69
CA SER A 93 -11.89 -9.57 -7.99
C SER A 93 -10.90 -9.34 -6.82
N LYS A 94 -10.76 -8.12 -6.33
CA LYS A 94 -9.98 -7.79 -5.12
C LYS A 94 -10.90 -7.42 -3.96
N VAL A 95 -10.76 -8.18 -2.87
CA VAL A 95 -11.49 -7.97 -1.61
C VAL A 95 -10.49 -7.63 -0.52
N LEU A 96 -10.80 -6.61 0.25
CA LEU A 96 -10.16 -6.30 1.51
C LEU A 96 -11.06 -6.81 2.63
N PHE A 97 -10.54 -7.70 3.47
CA PHE A 97 -11.23 -8.16 4.66
C PHE A 97 -10.88 -7.23 5.81
N MET A 98 -11.85 -6.46 6.30
CA MET A 98 -11.68 -5.53 7.41
C MET A 98 -12.09 -6.23 8.68
N VAL A 99 -11.16 -6.34 9.61
CA VAL A 99 -11.33 -7.03 10.89
C VAL A 99 -11.04 -6.02 11.99
N TYR A 100 -11.97 -5.90 12.92
CA TYR A 100 -11.89 -4.99 14.07
C TYR A 100 -12.40 -5.65 15.35
N ASP A 101 -12.83 -6.91 15.28
CA ASP A 101 -13.08 -7.75 16.44
C ASP A 101 -11.76 -8.24 17.05
N PRO A 102 -11.56 -8.11 18.38
CA PRO A 102 -10.30 -8.47 19.04
C PRO A 102 -9.98 -9.96 18.94
N ASP A 103 -10.97 -10.85 18.96
CA ASP A 103 -10.73 -12.30 18.86
C ASP A 103 -10.25 -12.67 17.46
N TYR A 104 -10.83 -12.07 16.42
CA TYR A 104 -10.39 -12.28 15.04
C TYR A 104 -9.00 -11.68 14.80
N MET A 105 -8.75 -10.47 15.32
CA MET A 105 -7.44 -9.82 15.21
C MET A 105 -6.36 -10.66 15.88
N LYS A 106 -6.63 -11.25 17.05
CA LYS A 106 -5.68 -12.12 17.75
C LYS A 106 -5.30 -13.34 16.91
N VAL A 107 -6.27 -13.97 16.25
CA VAL A 107 -6.00 -15.12 15.37
C VAL A 107 -5.16 -14.72 14.15
N ILE A 108 -5.46 -13.58 13.54
CA ILE A 108 -4.75 -13.12 12.32
C ILE A 108 -3.34 -12.60 12.67
N LEU A 109 -3.22 -11.74 13.67
CA LEU A 109 -1.95 -11.14 14.09
C LEU A 109 -1.05 -12.11 14.85
N GLY A 110 -1.60 -13.17 15.42
CA GLY A 110 -0.84 -14.25 16.04
C GLY A 110 -0.13 -15.16 15.04
N ARG A 111 -0.53 -15.12 13.75
CA ARG A 111 0.11 -15.90 12.68
C ARG A 111 1.30 -15.14 12.11
N SER A 112 2.29 -15.89 11.61
CA SER A 112 3.43 -15.34 10.86
C SER A 112 3.13 -15.25 9.36
N ASP A 113 1.89 -14.92 9.01
CA ASP A 113 1.47 -14.79 7.62
C ASP A 113 2.19 -13.61 6.94
N PRO A 114 2.51 -13.71 5.64
CA PRO A 114 3.18 -12.64 4.93
C PRO A 114 2.29 -11.38 4.86
N LYS A 115 2.93 -10.21 4.93
CA LYS A 115 2.24 -8.94 4.78
C LYS A 115 1.60 -8.85 3.39
N SER A 116 0.46 -8.17 3.32
CA SER A 116 -0.22 -7.86 2.06
C SER A 116 0.75 -7.20 1.06
N LEU A 117 1.09 -7.94 0.00
CA LEU A 117 1.95 -7.46 -1.08
C LEU A 117 1.31 -6.31 -1.88
N GLY A 118 0.00 -6.10 -1.77
CA GLY A 118 -0.72 -5.12 -2.57
C GLY A 118 -0.42 -3.69 -2.16
N THR A 119 -0.67 -3.36 -0.90
CA THR A 119 -0.59 -1.98 -0.40
C THR A 119 0.85 -1.55 -0.18
N TYR A 120 1.69 -2.42 0.40
CA TYR A 120 3.04 -2.07 0.79
C TYR A 120 4.04 -2.03 -0.38
N ARG A 121 3.76 -2.72 -1.49
CA ARG A 121 4.67 -2.75 -2.65
C ARG A 121 4.79 -1.40 -3.36
N PHE A 122 3.82 -0.51 -3.22
CA PHE A 122 3.95 0.86 -3.73
C PHE A 122 5.06 1.66 -3.06
N LEU A 123 5.47 1.27 -1.85
CA LEU A 123 6.59 1.90 -1.13
C LEU A 123 7.96 1.36 -1.58
N ALA A 124 8.00 0.22 -2.27
CA ALA A 124 9.25 -0.45 -2.65
C ALA A 124 10.22 0.45 -3.45
N PRO A 125 9.78 1.29 -4.41
CA PRO A 125 10.70 2.18 -5.13
C PRO A 125 11.35 3.25 -4.26
N TRP A 126 10.72 3.64 -3.14
CA TRP A 126 11.21 4.71 -2.29
C TRP A 126 12.11 4.21 -1.16
N ILE A 127 11.68 3.17 -0.43
CA ILE A 127 12.38 2.67 0.76
C ILE A 127 13.08 1.32 0.55
N GLY A 128 12.97 0.74 -0.65
CA GLY A 128 13.50 -0.58 -0.97
C GLY A 128 12.83 -1.72 -0.18
N TYR A 129 13.40 -2.92 -0.29
CA TYR A 129 12.92 -4.11 0.43
C TYR A 129 13.52 -4.20 1.85
N GLY A 130 13.14 -3.28 2.71
CA GLY A 130 13.53 -3.26 4.13
C GLY A 130 12.63 -4.13 5.04
N LEU A 131 12.81 -4.01 6.36
CA LEU A 131 12.06 -4.76 7.38
C LEU A 131 10.53 -4.69 7.20
N LEU A 132 10.02 -3.56 6.69
CA LEU A 132 8.60 -3.33 6.48
C LEU A 132 8.03 -4.14 5.30
N LEU A 133 8.82 -4.43 4.25
CA LEU A 133 8.38 -5.19 3.07
C LEU A 133 8.78 -6.66 3.09
N LEU A 134 9.85 -7.01 3.80
CA LEU A 134 10.33 -8.39 3.91
C LEU A 134 9.32 -9.28 4.66
N ASN A 135 9.33 -10.57 4.31
CA ASN A 135 8.52 -11.62 4.94
C ASN A 135 9.36 -12.86 5.23
N GLY A 136 8.82 -13.79 6.04
CA GLY A 136 9.44 -15.09 6.31
C GLY A 136 10.82 -15.01 6.97
N GLN A 137 11.73 -15.89 6.56
CA GLN A 137 13.04 -16.05 7.19
C GLN A 137 13.94 -14.81 7.06
N THR A 138 13.95 -14.16 5.89
CA THR A 138 14.74 -12.94 5.67
C THR A 138 14.27 -11.81 6.57
N TRP A 139 12.95 -11.66 6.74
CA TRP A 139 12.40 -10.70 7.70
C TRP A 139 12.82 -11.02 9.14
N PHE A 140 12.78 -12.28 9.53
CA PHE A 140 13.17 -12.71 10.87
C PHE A 140 14.65 -12.39 11.15
N GLN A 141 15.54 -12.67 10.19
CA GLN A 141 16.96 -12.34 10.29
C GLN A 141 17.19 -10.83 10.47
N HIS A 142 16.58 -10.00 9.62
CA HIS A 142 16.69 -8.54 9.72
C HIS A 142 16.10 -8.01 11.03
N ARG A 143 14.97 -8.56 11.48
CA ARG A 143 14.36 -8.19 12.77
C ARG A 143 15.28 -8.54 13.93
N ARG A 144 15.89 -9.72 13.93
CA ARG A 144 16.83 -10.16 14.96
C ARG A 144 18.06 -9.28 15.02
N MET A 145 18.56 -8.82 13.87
CA MET A 145 19.71 -7.89 13.81
C MET A 145 19.37 -6.50 14.34
N LEU A 146 18.16 -5.98 14.07
CA LEU A 146 17.75 -4.62 14.45
C LEU A 146 17.21 -4.52 15.88
N THR A 147 16.59 -5.56 16.41
CA THR A 147 15.95 -5.53 17.74
C THR A 147 16.88 -5.06 18.88
N PRO A 148 18.18 -5.45 18.93
CA PRO A 148 19.11 -4.96 19.94
C PRO A 148 19.27 -3.44 19.94
N ALA A 149 19.20 -2.77 18.78
CA ALA A 149 19.36 -1.32 18.67
C ALA A 149 18.22 -0.54 19.37
N PHE A 150 17.08 -1.18 19.58
CA PHE A 150 15.91 -0.61 20.27
C PHE A 150 15.78 -1.11 21.72
N HIS A 151 16.84 -1.68 22.28
CA HIS A 151 16.85 -2.11 23.68
C HIS A 151 16.94 -0.89 24.62
N TYR A 152 16.28 -0.97 25.79
CA TYR A 152 16.12 0.17 26.70
C TYR A 152 17.45 0.85 27.11
N ASN A 153 18.53 0.06 27.27
CA ASN A 153 19.86 0.59 27.61
C ASN A 153 20.42 1.52 26.51
N ILE A 154 20.09 1.26 25.26
CA ILE A 154 20.52 2.06 24.10
C ILE A 154 19.61 3.29 23.94
N LEU A 155 18.32 3.17 24.31
CA LEU A 155 17.36 4.28 24.22
C LEU A 155 17.53 5.32 25.33
N LYS A 156 18.06 4.95 26.51
CA LYS A 156 18.22 5.85 27.66
C LYS A 156 18.95 7.16 27.32
N PRO A 157 20.15 7.13 26.68
CA PRO A 157 20.84 8.35 26.27
C PRO A 157 20.04 9.22 25.28
N TYR A 158 19.20 8.61 24.44
CA TYR A 158 18.41 9.33 23.44
C TYR A 158 17.33 10.22 24.04
N VAL A 159 16.91 9.97 25.28
CA VAL A 159 15.97 10.84 26.01
C VAL A 159 16.54 12.24 26.18
N GLY A 160 17.85 12.37 26.43
CA GLY A 160 18.50 13.68 26.53
C GLY A 160 18.48 14.44 25.20
N LEU A 161 18.75 13.74 24.09
CA LEU A 161 18.69 14.32 22.75
C LEU A 161 17.26 14.74 22.38
N MET A 162 16.27 13.90 22.70
CA MET A 162 14.85 14.23 22.51
C MET A 162 14.45 15.48 23.29
N ALA A 163 14.86 15.58 24.55
CA ALA A 163 14.57 16.76 25.38
C ALA A 163 15.17 18.04 24.79
N GLU A 164 16.38 17.95 24.23
CA GLU A 164 17.03 19.10 23.59
C GLU A 164 16.31 19.53 22.30
N SER A 165 15.96 18.60 21.41
CA SER A 165 15.18 18.92 20.20
C SER A 165 13.80 19.51 20.54
N VAL A 166 13.16 19.03 21.61
CA VAL A 166 11.90 19.61 22.11
C VAL A 166 12.12 21.02 22.66
N ARG A 167 13.20 21.27 23.40
CA ARG A 167 13.53 22.60 23.93
C ARG A 167 13.70 23.62 22.80
N VAL A 168 14.46 23.28 21.77
CA VAL A 168 14.63 24.12 20.57
C VAL A 168 13.30 24.41 19.88
N MET A 169 12.38 23.44 19.83
CA MET A 169 11.05 23.64 19.27
C MET A 169 10.21 24.61 20.13
N LEU A 170 10.27 24.48 21.45
CA LEU A 170 9.54 25.34 22.40
C LEU A 170 10.06 26.78 22.39
N ASP A 171 11.38 26.98 22.32
CA ASP A 171 11.99 28.31 22.22
C ASP A 171 11.47 29.06 20.97
N LYS A 172 11.35 28.35 19.84
CA LYS A 172 10.77 28.90 18.60
C LYS A 172 9.28 29.21 18.74
N TRP A 173 8.54 28.39 19.47
CA TRP A 173 7.12 28.64 19.71
C TRP A 173 6.91 29.88 20.58
N GLU A 174 7.74 30.08 21.61
CA GLU A 174 7.67 31.26 22.47
C GLU A 174 7.90 32.55 21.67
N GLU A 175 8.89 32.57 20.77
CA GLU A 175 9.15 33.69 19.87
C GLU A 175 7.95 33.97 18.93
N LEU A 176 7.40 32.94 18.29
CA LEU A 176 6.28 33.08 17.35
C LEU A 176 4.97 33.53 18.03
N LEU A 177 4.74 33.06 19.26
CA LEU A 177 3.57 33.44 20.05
C LEU A 177 3.69 34.89 20.57
N SER A 178 4.91 35.36 20.88
CA SER A 178 5.16 36.76 21.26
C SER A 178 4.77 37.75 20.16
N GLN A 179 4.75 37.30 18.90
CA GLN A 179 4.37 38.10 17.73
C GLN A 179 2.84 38.10 17.46
N GLY A 180 2.04 37.45 18.32
CA GLY A 180 0.59 37.38 18.19
C GLY A 180 0.11 36.52 17.01
N SER A 181 0.97 35.63 16.50
CA SER A 181 0.70 34.82 15.31
C SER A 181 -0.01 33.50 15.65
N HIS A 182 -0.75 32.94 14.68
CA HIS A 182 -1.29 31.58 14.78
C HIS A 182 -0.18 30.56 14.49
N LEU A 183 -0.01 29.59 15.39
CA LEU A 183 1.02 28.56 15.29
C LEU A 183 0.48 27.28 14.65
N GLU A 184 1.06 26.88 13.52
CA GLU A 184 0.84 25.58 12.89
C GLU A 184 1.76 24.54 13.57
N ILE A 185 1.19 23.55 14.25
CA ILE A 185 1.94 22.65 15.14
C ILE A 185 2.55 21.46 14.38
N PHE A 186 1.89 20.94 13.34
CA PHE A 186 2.26 19.70 12.68
C PHE A 186 3.64 19.81 12.02
N GLY A 187 3.92 20.91 11.31
CA GLY A 187 5.22 21.16 10.70
C GLY A 187 6.34 21.21 11.73
N HIS A 188 6.13 21.90 12.85
CA HIS A 188 7.12 21.99 13.93
C HIS A 188 7.39 20.64 14.59
N ILE A 189 6.35 19.87 14.90
CA ILE A 189 6.49 18.53 15.47
C ILE A 189 7.18 17.59 14.47
N PHE A 190 6.83 17.66 13.19
CA PHE A 190 7.44 16.85 12.15
C PHE A 190 8.94 17.13 12.02
N LEU A 191 9.34 18.41 11.99
CA LEU A 191 10.74 18.81 11.95
C LEU A 191 11.51 18.38 13.20
N MET A 192 10.94 18.57 14.39
CA MET A 192 11.53 18.13 15.65
C MET A 192 11.70 16.61 15.69
N THR A 193 10.72 15.86 15.19
CA THR A 193 10.77 14.40 15.11
C THR A 193 11.86 13.94 14.15
N LEU A 194 11.97 14.58 12.98
CA LEU A 194 13.05 14.29 12.02
C LEU A 194 14.42 14.58 12.62
N ASP A 195 14.62 15.75 13.22
CA ASP A 195 15.87 16.13 13.87
C ASP A 195 16.25 15.13 14.96
N THR A 196 15.29 14.75 15.80
CA THR A 196 15.46 13.72 16.83
C THR A 196 15.92 12.39 16.23
N ILE A 197 15.24 11.89 15.19
CA ILE A 197 15.56 10.59 14.57
C ILE A 197 16.93 10.62 13.90
N MET A 198 17.27 11.73 13.24
CA MET A 198 18.56 11.89 12.55
C MET A 198 19.72 12.02 13.54
N ASN A 199 19.56 12.78 14.62
CA ASN A 199 20.59 12.97 15.64
C ASN A 199 20.82 11.72 16.51
N GLN A 200 19.82 10.83 16.61
CA GLN A 200 19.97 9.50 17.23
C GLN A 200 20.73 8.50 16.35
N ALA A 201 20.88 8.78 15.05
CA ALA A 201 21.65 7.95 14.14
C ALA A 201 23.07 8.55 14.00
N PRO A 202 24.09 8.03 14.70
CA PRO A 202 25.46 8.61 14.71
C PRO A 202 26.17 8.67 13.35
N TRP A 203 25.52 8.23 12.26
CA TRP A 203 26.08 8.11 10.92
C TRP A 203 25.70 9.24 9.96
N PHE A 204 24.83 10.18 10.36
CA PHE A 204 24.44 11.31 9.51
C PHE A 204 24.72 12.66 10.18
N PRO A 205 25.87 13.29 9.89
CA PRO A 205 26.12 14.66 10.30
C PRO A 205 25.43 15.61 9.32
N PHE A 206 24.19 16.02 9.62
CA PHE A 206 23.62 17.25 9.05
C PHE A 206 23.82 18.37 10.07
N LYS A 207 24.99 19.01 10.04
CA LYS A 207 25.14 20.37 10.57
C LYS A 207 24.69 21.32 9.48
N SER A 208 23.53 21.95 9.65
CA SER A 208 23.19 23.21 8.99
C SER A 208 23.75 24.37 9.79
#